data_AF-A0A1F3C4Y0-F1
#
_entry.id   AF-A0A1F3C4Y0-F1
#
_cell.length_a   1.000
_cell.length_b   1.000
_cell.length_c   1.000
_cell.angle_alpha   90.00
_cell.angle_beta   90.00
_cell.angle_gamma   90.00
#
_symmetry.space_group_name_H-M   'P 1'
#
loop_
_entity.id
_entity.type
_entity.pdbx_description
1 polymer ?
#
loop_
_entity_poly.entity_id
_entity_poly.type
_entity_poly.pdbx_seq_one_letter_code
_entity_poly.pdbx_strand_id
1 'polypeptide(L)'
;MSNLTTNKLLFQLISFMLFAFSILNCEAQKINDVKIIKNADFVELELNISNCKAGQIFIPYTEFYYQNGSKIPAQNIVLKSGKNLITCGNSDILQWNIKQDGITINEEVYAKVKLKPQLKINKLKHITKSVIFPGWGDYKLRNGKLHFAYGILGYGLVATSMYLQQKAIKNYNNYKESYVVSESDNFFKKAILQRNISYAMIASATIVWTVDLASIFTKSKKIKNNLTPEQSNYYYQLANTGIEAQSKNILIDNRSDYEIAMDNGKDFMKKADNTITESEADALSLYFTAKNYFEKALNHKANDTKAQAEIALLNKNISNIEERKNKFNSAITKADSLLTAMKLDESEVFYNQAKQIYPKEPRSQKGLAEIQKIREIQRVQTEYNQLIAQADEYFAKGDLENAKTVYKSALNKKPNELKPKNRIAEIDEKIAENHFNQKMKDGNSAFAQKNYEQAKSHYNEALNFKQNSVEANNKIAECNKKLADIEQARIDKDYKDALTKADAAYNNKEYDKAKTYYQNASELKPSESYPKNKILEINKLLEIKEIEIAKTNDLPNLFKKCKNAVFYVLTSDNINISQGSGFFIDEKGTAIGILNQL
;
A
#
# COMPACT_ATOMS: atom_id res chain seq x y z
N MET A 1 -116.55 0.58 -0.24
CA MET A 1 -115.35 0.94 -1.05
C MET A 1 -114.20 1.39 -0.15
N SER A 2 -113.85 0.53 0.81
CA SER A 2 -112.75 0.70 1.77
C SER A 2 -111.71 -0.37 1.44
N ASN A 3 -110.51 0.04 1.01
CA ASN A 3 -109.24 -0.73 0.90
C ASN A 3 -108.39 -0.43 -0.36
N LEU A 4 -108.79 0.48 -1.27
CA LEU A 4 -108.01 0.74 -2.49
C LEU A 4 -107.06 1.95 -2.47
N THR A 5 -107.04 2.79 -1.43
CA THR A 5 -106.26 4.05 -1.42
C THR A 5 -104.98 4.00 -0.57
N THR A 6 -104.85 3.08 0.39
CA THR A 6 -103.71 3.05 1.32
C THR A 6 -102.43 2.43 0.72
N ASN A 7 -102.56 1.48 -0.22
CA ASN A 7 -101.40 0.81 -0.84
C ASN A 7 -100.68 1.64 -1.93
N LYS A 8 -101.34 2.63 -2.55
CA LYS A 8 -100.69 3.49 -3.56
C LYS A 8 -99.75 4.54 -2.94
N LEU A 9 -100.06 5.06 -1.76
CA LEU A 9 -99.20 6.02 -1.06
C LEU A 9 -97.94 5.36 -0.49
N LEU A 10 -98.06 4.12 0.02
CA LEU A 10 -96.93 3.38 0.58
C LEU A 10 -95.92 2.96 -0.50
N PHE A 11 -96.38 2.58 -1.70
CA PHE A 11 -95.52 2.20 -2.82
C PHE A 11 -94.81 3.41 -3.47
N GLN A 12 -95.47 4.58 -3.50
CA GLN A 12 -94.84 5.82 -3.95
C GLN A 12 -93.77 6.33 -2.96
N LEU A 13 -93.97 6.13 -1.65
CA LEU A 13 -92.96 6.47 -0.63
C LEU A 13 -91.75 5.53 -0.66
N ILE A 14 -91.93 4.23 -0.96
CA ILE A 14 -90.83 3.25 -1.07
C ILE A 14 -90.06 3.43 -2.39
N SER A 15 -90.75 3.78 -3.48
CA SER A 15 -90.09 4.11 -4.77
C SER A 15 -89.27 5.41 -4.69
N PHE A 16 -89.72 6.40 -3.89
CA PHE A 16 -88.94 7.61 -3.61
C PHE A 16 -87.74 7.37 -2.67
N MET A 17 -87.80 6.35 -1.78
CA MET A 17 -86.65 5.94 -0.96
C MET A 17 -85.60 5.13 -1.73
N LEU A 18 -86.00 4.35 -2.75
CA LEU A 18 -85.07 3.51 -3.53
C LEU A 18 -84.38 4.25 -4.68
N PHE A 19 -84.89 5.41 -5.13
CA PHE A 19 -84.22 6.26 -6.11
C PHE A 19 -83.10 7.15 -5.50
N ALA A 20 -82.90 7.09 -4.18
CA ALA A 20 -81.90 7.90 -3.47
C ALA A 20 -80.51 7.22 -3.32
N PHE A 21 -80.31 6.00 -3.84
CA PHE A 21 -79.11 5.19 -3.58
C PHE A 21 -78.10 5.06 -4.73
N SER A 22 -78.23 5.86 -5.79
CA SER A 22 -77.35 5.77 -6.97
C SER A 22 -76.70 7.11 -7.32
N ILE A 23 -75.96 7.74 -6.40
CA ILE A 23 -75.06 8.86 -6.75
C ILE A 23 -73.78 8.85 -5.89
N LEU A 24 -72.63 8.78 -6.61
CA LEU A 24 -71.23 9.15 -6.28
C LEU A 24 -70.30 8.13 -5.59
N ASN A 25 -69.63 7.32 -6.41
CA ASN A 25 -68.19 7.11 -6.21
C ASN A 25 -67.48 8.43 -6.52
N CYS A 26 -67.17 9.22 -5.49
CA CYS A 26 -66.28 10.37 -5.61
C CYS A 26 -64.88 9.89 -5.22
N GLU A 27 -63.94 9.83 -6.18
CA GLU A 27 -62.53 9.63 -5.84
C GLU A 27 -62.07 10.70 -4.83
N ALA A 28 -61.18 10.32 -3.93
CA ALA A 28 -60.66 11.22 -2.92
C ALA A 28 -59.86 12.36 -3.60
N GLN A 29 -60.06 13.60 -3.12
CA GLN A 29 -59.31 14.78 -3.58
C GLN A 29 -57.82 14.57 -3.31
N LYS A 30 -56.94 14.95 -4.25
CA LYS A 30 -55.49 14.79 -4.11
C LYS A 30 -54.73 15.95 -4.76
N ILE A 31 -53.58 16.28 -4.17
CA ILE A 31 -52.55 17.09 -4.83
C ILE A 31 -51.64 16.12 -5.60
N ASN A 32 -51.60 16.24 -6.92
CA ASN A 32 -50.89 15.31 -7.79
C ASN A 32 -49.37 15.46 -7.68
N ASP A 33 -48.90 16.70 -7.64
CA ASP A 33 -47.48 17.05 -7.55
C ASP A 33 -47.32 18.44 -6.91
N VAL A 34 -46.18 18.64 -6.26
CA VAL A 34 -45.72 19.92 -5.70
C VAL A 34 -44.35 20.18 -6.29
N LYS A 35 -44.30 20.97 -7.34
CA LYS A 35 -43.04 21.30 -8.01
C LYS A 35 -42.43 22.54 -7.37
N ILE A 36 -41.24 22.39 -6.83
CA ILE A 36 -40.46 23.46 -6.19
C ILE A 36 -39.43 24.00 -7.18
N ILE A 37 -39.38 25.33 -7.34
CA ILE A 37 -38.50 26.02 -8.29
C ILE A 37 -37.86 27.19 -7.56
N LYS A 38 -36.53 27.35 -7.71
CA LYS A 38 -35.82 28.56 -7.25
C LYS A 38 -35.81 29.60 -8.37
N ASN A 39 -36.30 30.80 -8.06
CA ASN A 39 -36.35 31.92 -9.00
C ASN A 39 -35.90 33.21 -8.31
N ALA A 40 -34.68 33.65 -8.58
CA ALA A 40 -34.04 34.79 -7.94
C ALA A 40 -34.11 34.71 -6.39
N ASP A 41 -34.78 35.66 -5.75
CA ASP A 41 -34.96 35.75 -4.28
C ASP A 41 -36.11 34.87 -3.75
N PHE A 42 -36.80 34.13 -4.64
CA PHE A 42 -38.02 33.40 -4.31
C PHE A 42 -37.90 31.89 -4.53
N VAL A 43 -38.66 31.16 -3.70
CA VAL A 43 -38.98 29.75 -3.91
C VAL A 43 -40.45 29.65 -4.29
N GLU A 44 -40.71 29.17 -5.49
CA GLU A 44 -42.03 29.01 -6.07
C GLU A 44 -42.47 27.55 -5.97
N LEU A 45 -43.70 27.31 -5.50
CA LEU A 45 -44.36 26.01 -5.47
C LEU A 45 -45.56 26.03 -6.43
N GLU A 46 -45.46 25.23 -7.48
CA GLU A 46 -46.56 24.98 -8.41
C GLU A 46 -47.37 23.78 -7.90
N LEU A 47 -48.68 24.00 -7.68
CA LEU A 47 -49.60 22.96 -7.18
C LEU A 47 -50.52 22.48 -8.29
N ASN A 48 -50.60 21.16 -8.47
CA ASN A 48 -51.58 20.54 -9.36
C ASN A 48 -52.65 19.81 -8.55
N ILE A 49 -53.87 20.34 -8.51
CA ILE A 49 -54.99 19.80 -7.74
C ILE A 49 -55.98 19.11 -8.70
N SER A 50 -56.24 17.83 -8.50
CA SER A 50 -57.21 17.05 -9.27
C SER A 50 -58.39 16.60 -8.41
N ASN A 51 -59.44 16.07 -9.06
CA ASN A 51 -60.59 15.44 -8.41
C ASN A 51 -61.37 16.33 -7.44
N CYS A 52 -61.29 17.66 -7.59
CA CYS A 52 -62.02 18.63 -6.77
C CYS A 52 -63.23 19.23 -7.51
N LYS A 53 -64.20 19.76 -6.77
CA LYS A 53 -65.43 20.33 -7.36
C LYS A 53 -65.11 21.68 -8.00
N ALA A 54 -65.61 21.94 -9.21
CA ALA A 54 -65.46 23.23 -9.89
C ALA A 54 -65.88 24.40 -8.97
N GLY A 55 -64.99 25.38 -8.79
CA GLY A 55 -65.23 26.53 -7.91
C GLY A 55 -65.09 26.25 -6.40
N GLN A 56 -64.62 25.06 -6.00
CA GLN A 56 -64.19 24.78 -4.62
C GLN A 56 -62.95 25.62 -4.29
N ILE A 57 -62.93 26.22 -3.10
CA ILE A 57 -61.87 27.14 -2.67
C ILE A 57 -61.11 26.49 -1.51
N PHE A 58 -59.80 26.66 -1.48
CA PHE A 58 -58.89 26.15 -0.47
C PHE A 58 -58.07 27.27 0.17
N ILE A 59 -57.73 27.08 1.45
CA ILE A 59 -56.79 27.88 2.22
C ILE A 59 -55.47 27.08 2.27
N PRO A 60 -54.38 27.60 1.69
CA PRO A 60 -53.09 26.93 1.71
C PRO A 60 -52.34 27.16 3.02
N TYR A 61 -51.68 26.12 3.50
CA TYR A 61 -50.70 26.16 4.59
C TYR A 61 -49.43 25.48 4.08
N THR A 62 -48.31 26.19 4.15
CA THR A 62 -47.04 25.73 3.58
C THR A 62 -45.94 25.80 4.63
N GLU A 63 -45.12 24.76 4.68
CA GLU A 63 -43.96 24.67 5.56
C GLU A 63 -42.76 24.16 4.77
N PHE A 64 -41.57 24.70 5.05
CA PHE A 64 -40.32 24.28 4.42
C PHE A 64 -39.43 23.56 5.45
N TYR A 65 -38.64 22.61 4.96
CA TYR A 65 -37.78 21.76 5.79
C TYR A 65 -36.43 21.53 5.11
N TYR A 66 -35.37 21.44 5.91
CA TYR A 66 -34.06 20.96 5.48
C TYR A 66 -34.10 19.44 5.24
N GLN A 67 -33.11 18.90 4.51
CA GLN A 67 -32.99 17.46 4.26
C GLN A 67 -32.96 16.63 5.55
N ASN A 68 -32.35 17.16 6.63
CA ASN A 68 -32.30 16.52 7.94
C ASN A 68 -33.66 16.52 8.70
N GLY A 69 -34.71 17.11 8.12
CA GLY A 69 -36.05 17.18 8.71
C GLY A 69 -36.29 18.38 9.63
N SER A 70 -35.30 19.24 9.84
CA SER A 70 -35.45 20.47 10.64
C SER A 70 -36.34 21.48 9.90
N LYS A 71 -37.27 22.09 10.63
CA LYS A 71 -38.21 23.06 10.06
C LYS A 71 -37.52 24.40 9.80
N ILE A 72 -37.76 24.95 8.61
CA ILE A 72 -37.29 26.28 8.21
C ILE A 72 -38.32 27.32 8.65
N PRO A 73 -37.94 28.40 9.34
CA PRO A 73 -38.86 29.43 9.83
C PRO A 73 -39.31 30.39 8.71
N ALA A 74 -39.91 29.86 7.65
CA ALA A 74 -40.46 30.62 6.54
C ALA A 74 -41.74 31.37 6.95
N GLN A 75 -41.75 32.70 6.85
CA GLN A 75 -42.87 33.55 7.24
C GLN A 75 -43.51 34.28 6.04
N ASN A 76 -42.69 34.68 5.06
CA ASN A 76 -43.15 35.45 3.90
C ASN A 76 -43.59 34.55 2.73
N ILE A 77 -44.64 33.75 2.95
CA ILE A 77 -45.24 32.86 1.93
C ILE A 77 -46.58 33.45 1.47
N VAL A 78 -46.68 33.81 0.20
CA VAL A 78 -47.89 34.42 -0.41
C VAL A 78 -48.25 33.73 -1.72
N LEU A 79 -49.50 33.84 -2.17
CA LEU A 79 -49.82 33.47 -3.56
C LEU A 79 -49.34 34.59 -4.48
N LYS A 80 -48.72 34.21 -5.61
CA LYS A 80 -48.22 35.15 -6.63
C LYS A 80 -49.32 36.07 -7.16
N SER A 81 -50.57 35.61 -7.18
CA SER A 81 -51.73 36.42 -7.56
C SER A 81 -52.13 37.49 -6.53
N GLY A 82 -51.51 37.53 -5.36
CA GLY A 82 -51.88 38.41 -4.24
C GLY A 82 -53.14 37.98 -3.47
N LYS A 83 -53.71 36.82 -3.80
CA LYS A 83 -54.89 36.25 -3.12
C LYS A 83 -54.46 35.46 -1.87
N ASN A 84 -55.44 35.15 -1.02
CA ASN A 84 -55.25 34.27 0.15
C ASN A 84 -55.88 32.88 -0.03
N LEU A 85 -56.42 32.61 -1.21
CA LEU A 85 -57.30 31.48 -1.48
C LEU A 85 -56.99 30.88 -2.85
N ILE A 86 -56.95 29.54 -2.93
CA ILE A 86 -56.73 28.78 -4.16
C ILE A 86 -58.07 28.21 -4.64
N THR A 87 -58.39 28.40 -5.92
CA THR A 87 -59.60 27.82 -6.52
C THR A 87 -59.25 26.53 -7.26
N CYS A 88 -60.00 25.47 -6.99
CA CYS A 88 -59.94 24.21 -7.73
C CYS A 88 -60.03 24.45 -9.25
N GLY A 89 -59.10 23.88 -10.01
CA GLY A 89 -59.01 24.02 -11.46
C GLY A 89 -58.18 25.21 -11.96
N ASN A 90 -57.76 26.12 -11.07
CA ASN A 90 -56.82 27.19 -11.40
C ASN A 90 -55.45 26.90 -10.77
N SER A 91 -54.38 27.01 -11.56
CA SER A 91 -52.99 26.94 -11.09
C SER A 91 -52.55 28.31 -10.57
N ASP A 92 -52.46 28.47 -9.25
CA ASP A 92 -51.80 29.61 -8.61
C ASP A 92 -50.48 29.14 -7.99
N ILE A 93 -49.51 30.04 -7.86
CA ILE A 93 -48.15 29.72 -7.42
C ILE A 93 -47.97 30.25 -6.00
N LEU A 94 -47.58 29.37 -5.07
CA LEU A 94 -47.16 29.80 -3.73
C LEU A 94 -45.70 30.25 -3.81
N GLN A 95 -45.43 31.47 -3.38
CA GLN A 95 -44.14 32.12 -3.50
C GLN A 95 -43.64 32.47 -2.10
N TRP A 96 -42.50 31.88 -1.73
CA TRP A 96 -41.78 32.19 -0.52
C TRP A 96 -40.63 33.15 -0.81
N ASN A 97 -40.64 34.33 -0.18
CA ASN A 97 -39.55 35.30 -0.25
C ASN A 97 -38.49 34.99 0.81
N ILE A 98 -37.49 34.17 0.44
CA ILE A 98 -36.46 33.70 1.39
C ILE A 98 -35.64 34.86 1.93
N LYS A 99 -35.32 35.85 1.07
CA LYS A 99 -34.48 36.98 1.41
C LYS A 99 -35.14 37.92 2.40
N GLN A 100 -36.45 38.14 2.28
CA GLN A 100 -37.20 38.95 3.23
C GLN A 100 -37.25 38.30 4.62
N ASP A 101 -37.21 36.97 4.69
CA ASP A 101 -37.08 36.23 5.95
C ASP A 101 -35.63 36.22 6.50
N GLY A 102 -34.64 36.74 5.76
CA GLY A 102 -33.24 36.80 6.19
C GLY A 102 -32.57 35.42 6.34
N ILE A 103 -33.06 34.42 5.61
CA ILE A 103 -32.60 33.02 5.69
C ILE A 103 -31.61 32.74 4.55
N THR A 104 -30.43 32.22 4.88
CA THR A 104 -29.44 31.74 3.90
C THR A 104 -29.42 30.22 3.89
N ILE A 105 -29.51 29.62 2.70
CA ILE A 105 -29.60 28.19 2.46
C ILE A 105 -28.54 27.83 1.41
N ASN A 106 -27.78 26.78 1.68
CA ASN A 106 -26.82 26.16 0.75
C ASN A 106 -26.88 24.63 0.89
N GLU A 107 -28.10 24.09 0.83
CA GLU A 107 -28.35 22.66 0.99
C GLU A 107 -29.70 22.27 0.36
N GLU A 108 -30.03 20.98 0.39
CA GLU A 108 -31.30 20.49 -0.11
C GLU A 108 -32.46 20.80 0.84
N VAL A 109 -33.57 21.29 0.28
CA VAL A 109 -34.80 21.57 1.02
C VAL A 109 -36.02 20.98 0.32
N TYR A 110 -37.11 20.81 1.07
CA TYR A 110 -38.40 20.40 0.54
C TYR A 110 -39.55 21.13 1.23
N ALA A 111 -40.71 21.18 0.56
CA ALA A 111 -41.91 21.84 1.06
C ALA A 111 -43.02 20.82 1.37
N LYS A 112 -43.76 21.05 2.45
CA LYS A 112 -45.03 20.37 2.76
C LYS A 112 -46.15 21.37 2.60
N VAL A 113 -47.18 21.00 1.83
CA VAL A 113 -48.34 21.86 1.54
C VAL A 113 -49.61 21.15 1.97
N LYS A 114 -50.40 21.83 2.81
CA LYS A 114 -51.72 21.40 3.27
C LYS A 114 -52.79 22.36 2.78
N LEU A 115 -53.75 21.87 2.01
CA LEU A 115 -54.88 22.65 1.53
C LEU A 115 -56.14 22.30 2.33
N LYS A 116 -56.70 23.28 3.05
CA LYS A 116 -57.97 23.11 3.78
C LYS A 116 -59.13 23.74 3.01
N PRO A 117 -60.28 23.08 2.84
CA PRO A 117 -61.40 23.64 2.10
C PRO A 117 -62.01 24.84 2.82
N GLN A 118 -62.32 25.90 2.08
CA GLN A 118 -63.07 27.03 2.60
C GLN A 118 -64.53 26.64 2.80
N LEU A 119 -65.00 26.69 4.04
CA LEU A 119 -66.38 26.34 4.35
C LEU A 119 -67.39 27.38 3.81
N LYS A 120 -68.37 26.90 3.06
CA LYS A 120 -69.57 27.66 2.65
C LYS A 120 -70.81 27.08 3.31
N ILE A 121 -71.36 27.77 4.31
CA ILE A 121 -72.63 27.39 4.95
C ILE A 121 -73.78 27.94 4.10
N ASN A 122 -74.49 27.06 3.39
CA ASN A 122 -75.64 27.44 2.58
C ASN A 122 -76.88 27.65 3.47
N LYS A 123 -77.04 28.88 4.00
CA LYS A 123 -78.15 29.26 4.88
C LYS A 123 -79.51 28.96 4.27
N LEU A 124 -79.68 29.25 2.97
CA LEU A 124 -80.95 29.03 2.28
C LEU A 124 -81.34 27.55 2.32
N LYS A 125 -80.39 26.64 2.08
CA LYS A 125 -80.62 25.19 2.16
C LYS A 125 -81.04 24.71 3.56
N HIS A 126 -80.55 25.36 4.61
CA HIS A 126 -80.97 25.04 5.98
C HIS A 126 -82.37 25.59 6.28
N ILE A 127 -82.64 26.83 5.88
CA ILE A 127 -83.94 27.48 6.06
C ILE A 127 -85.04 26.71 5.34
N THR A 128 -84.85 26.36 4.05
CA THR A 128 -85.88 25.66 3.27
C THR A 128 -86.29 24.32 3.90
N LYS A 129 -85.34 23.61 4.51
CA LYS A 129 -85.63 22.38 5.26
C LYS A 129 -86.46 22.63 6.51
N SER A 130 -86.14 23.67 7.28
CA SER A 130 -86.88 24.01 8.49
C SER A 130 -88.24 24.65 8.24
N VAL A 131 -88.43 25.31 7.09
CA VAL A 131 -89.76 25.76 6.64
C VAL A 131 -90.68 24.57 6.42
N ILE A 132 -90.17 23.49 5.79
CA ILE A 132 -90.93 22.25 5.57
C ILE A 132 -91.18 21.52 6.90
N PHE A 133 -90.17 21.41 7.76
CA PHE A 133 -90.29 20.71 9.04
C PHE A 133 -89.37 21.35 10.09
N PRO A 134 -89.91 21.98 11.15
CA PRO A 134 -89.10 22.63 12.17
C PRO A 134 -88.03 21.70 12.74
N GLY A 135 -86.81 22.22 12.85
CA GLY A 135 -85.64 21.52 13.31
C GLY A 135 -84.91 20.70 12.24
N TRP A 136 -85.49 20.45 11.05
CA TRP A 136 -84.77 19.71 9.99
C TRP A 136 -83.59 20.49 9.42
N GLY A 137 -83.68 21.82 9.38
CA GLY A 137 -82.57 22.69 9.00
C GLY A 137 -81.35 22.56 9.92
N ASP A 138 -81.53 22.13 11.16
CA ASP A 138 -80.46 22.07 12.17
C ASP A 138 -79.57 20.82 12.07
N TYR A 139 -79.89 19.83 11.23
CA TYR A 139 -79.26 18.50 11.16
C TYR A 139 -77.73 18.46 10.92
N LYS A 140 -77.12 19.59 10.55
CA LYS A 140 -75.66 19.78 10.43
C LYS A 140 -75.13 21.00 11.19
N LEU A 141 -76.03 21.85 11.69
CA LEU A 141 -75.69 23.07 12.43
C LEU A 141 -75.59 22.83 13.94
N ARG A 142 -76.11 21.70 14.44
CA ARG A 142 -75.98 21.26 15.84
C ARG A 142 -75.47 19.83 15.91
N ASN A 143 -74.87 19.52 17.04
CA ASN A 143 -74.58 18.15 17.44
C ASN A 143 -75.84 17.51 18.07
N GLY A 144 -76.12 16.26 17.73
CA GLY A 144 -77.23 15.47 18.29
C GLY A 144 -78.53 15.49 17.46
N LYS A 145 -79.38 14.46 17.65
CA LYS A 145 -80.58 14.20 16.82
C LYS A 145 -81.86 14.88 17.31
N LEU A 146 -81.91 15.41 18.53
CA LEU A 146 -83.16 15.91 19.15
C LEU A 146 -83.84 17.09 18.43
N HIS A 147 -83.19 17.71 17.43
CA HIS A 147 -83.78 18.79 16.64
C HIS A 147 -85.07 18.38 15.91
N PHE A 148 -85.25 17.11 15.52
CA PHE A 148 -86.51 16.67 14.90
C PHE A 148 -87.72 16.80 15.85
N ALA A 149 -87.49 16.87 17.16
CA ALA A 149 -88.57 17.00 18.15
C ALA A 149 -89.34 18.32 17.99
N TYR A 150 -88.70 19.38 17.50
CA TYR A 150 -89.38 20.65 17.22
C TYR A 150 -90.46 20.50 16.16
N GLY A 151 -90.20 19.74 15.09
CA GLY A 151 -91.20 19.52 14.05
C GLY A 151 -92.33 18.60 14.53
N ILE A 152 -92.02 17.58 15.34
CA ILE A 152 -93.07 16.75 15.98
C ILE A 152 -93.98 17.62 16.86
N LEU A 153 -93.39 18.44 17.74
CA LEU A 153 -94.13 19.34 18.61
C LEU A 153 -94.95 20.34 17.80
N GLY A 154 -94.34 20.96 16.81
CA GLY A 154 -94.97 21.95 15.96
C GLY A 154 -96.20 21.41 15.24
N TYR A 155 -96.06 20.29 14.51
CA TYR A 155 -97.19 19.68 13.80
C TYR A 155 -98.25 19.12 14.77
N GLY A 156 -97.83 18.61 15.94
CA GLY A 156 -98.76 18.18 16.99
C GLY A 156 -99.65 19.33 17.49
N LEU A 157 -99.09 20.53 17.66
CA LEU A 157 -99.83 21.72 18.05
C LEU A 157 -100.82 22.17 16.96
N VAL A 158 -100.40 22.15 15.69
CA VAL A 158 -101.28 22.48 14.55
C VAL A 158 -102.45 21.51 14.48
N ALA A 159 -102.18 20.19 14.52
CA ALA A 159 -103.22 19.17 14.48
C ALA A 159 -104.20 19.30 15.65
N THR A 160 -103.67 19.57 16.85
CA THR A 160 -104.49 19.78 18.06
C THR A 160 -105.36 21.04 17.93
N SER A 161 -104.82 22.13 17.40
CA SER A 161 -105.59 23.34 17.09
C SER A 161 -106.74 23.05 16.12
N MET A 162 -106.46 22.40 14.99
CA MET A 162 -107.48 22.05 14.00
C MET A 162 -108.61 21.20 14.63
N TYR A 163 -108.24 20.21 15.45
CA TYR A 163 -109.19 19.37 16.16
C TYR A 163 -110.07 20.18 17.13
N LEU A 164 -109.48 21.06 17.93
CA LEU A 164 -110.20 21.92 18.86
C LEU A 164 -111.08 22.94 18.14
N GLN A 165 -110.64 23.47 17.00
CA GLN A 165 -111.45 24.36 16.16
C GLN A 165 -112.69 23.65 15.62
N GLN A 166 -112.55 22.42 15.14
CA GLN A 166 -113.70 21.61 14.70
C GLN A 166 -114.67 21.37 15.86
N LYS A 167 -114.17 21.01 17.05
CA LYS A 167 -115.00 20.88 18.25
C LYS A 167 -115.69 22.18 18.65
N ALA A 168 -115.00 23.32 18.55
CA ALA A 168 -115.56 24.62 18.86
C ALA A 168 -116.70 24.99 17.91
N ILE A 169 -116.53 24.76 16.60
CA ILE A 169 -117.58 24.96 15.58
C ILE A 169 -118.79 24.07 15.89
N LYS A 170 -118.56 22.79 16.20
CA LYS A 170 -119.64 21.86 16.56
C LYS A 170 -120.40 22.34 17.79
N ASN A 171 -119.70 22.71 18.86
CA ASN A 171 -120.35 23.23 20.07
C ASN A 171 -121.07 24.55 19.84
N TYR A 172 -120.56 25.42 18.95
CA TYR A 172 -121.24 26.66 18.58
C TYR A 172 -122.52 26.43 17.77
N ASN A 173 -122.53 25.43 16.88
CA ASN A 173 -123.73 25.03 16.17
C ASN A 173 -124.78 24.45 17.14
N ASN A 174 -124.37 23.57 18.06
CA ASN A 174 -125.25 23.06 19.11
C ASN A 174 -125.83 24.17 20.00
N TYR A 175 -125.04 25.21 20.30
CA TYR A 175 -125.52 26.41 21.01
C TYR A 175 -126.68 27.09 20.28
N LYS A 176 -126.59 27.26 18.95
CA LYS A 176 -127.64 27.88 18.12
C LYS A 176 -128.93 27.06 18.06
N GLU A 177 -128.83 25.75 18.22
CA GLU A 177 -129.95 24.81 18.08
C GLU A 177 -130.65 24.50 19.42
N SER A 178 -130.05 24.86 20.56
CA SER A 178 -130.59 24.55 21.89
C SER A 178 -131.63 25.58 22.35
N TYR A 179 -132.79 25.10 22.79
CA TYR A 179 -133.89 25.92 23.34
C TYR A 179 -133.82 26.07 24.87
N VAL A 180 -132.92 25.35 25.55
CA VAL A 180 -132.75 25.39 27.02
C VAL A 180 -131.60 26.33 27.37
N VAL A 181 -131.91 27.39 28.12
CA VAL A 181 -130.96 28.48 28.43
C VAL A 181 -129.67 27.97 29.09
N SER A 182 -129.76 27.05 30.06
CA SER A 182 -128.59 26.52 30.78
C SER A 182 -127.68 25.64 29.91
N GLU A 183 -128.26 24.83 29.02
CA GLU A 183 -127.48 23.99 28.08
C GLU A 183 -126.85 24.83 26.98
N SER A 184 -127.60 25.78 26.43
CA SER A 184 -127.13 26.76 25.45
C SER A 184 -125.90 27.51 25.97
N ASP A 185 -125.96 28.05 27.20
CA ASP A 185 -124.83 28.75 27.83
C ASP A 185 -123.60 27.84 28.03
N ASN A 186 -123.78 26.57 28.39
CA ASN A 186 -122.68 25.61 28.51
C ASN A 186 -122.01 25.31 27.16
N PHE A 187 -122.81 25.10 26.10
CA PHE A 187 -122.27 24.88 24.75
C PHE A 187 -121.51 26.12 24.24
N PHE A 188 -122.04 27.31 24.48
CA PHE A 188 -121.37 28.57 24.13
C PHE A 188 -120.03 28.73 24.87
N LYS A 189 -120.01 28.52 26.19
CA LYS A 189 -118.78 28.57 27.00
C LYS A 189 -117.74 27.56 26.52
N LYS A 190 -118.13 26.32 26.21
CA LYS A 190 -117.23 25.29 25.65
C LYS A 190 -116.70 25.67 24.28
N ALA A 191 -117.54 26.23 23.41
CA ALA A 191 -117.13 26.68 22.08
C ALA A 191 -116.09 27.80 22.15
N ILE A 192 -116.29 28.80 23.02
CA ILE A 192 -115.32 29.87 23.24
C ILE A 192 -114.02 29.32 23.82
N LEU A 193 -114.08 28.48 24.85
CA LEU A 193 -112.89 27.91 25.48
C LEU A 193 -112.06 27.12 24.46
N GLN A 194 -112.68 26.23 23.69
CA GLN A 194 -112.00 25.41 22.70
C GLN A 194 -111.43 26.26 21.55
N ARG A 195 -112.13 27.30 21.11
CA ARG A 195 -111.61 28.26 20.12
C ARG A 195 -110.38 28.99 20.66
N ASN A 196 -110.42 29.45 21.91
CA ASN A 196 -109.30 30.15 22.53
C ASN A 196 -108.08 29.23 22.72
N ILE A 197 -108.29 27.98 23.15
CA ILE A 197 -107.20 26.98 23.23
C ILE A 197 -106.67 26.66 21.83
N SER A 198 -107.54 26.50 20.82
CA SER A 198 -107.11 26.31 19.43
C SER A 198 -106.20 27.46 18.96
N TYR A 199 -106.60 28.72 19.20
CA TYR A 199 -105.77 29.87 18.87
C TYR A 199 -104.45 29.91 19.66
N ALA A 200 -104.47 29.52 20.93
CA ALA A 200 -103.24 29.39 21.71
C ALA A 200 -102.30 28.30 21.14
N MET A 201 -102.84 27.18 20.68
CA MET A 201 -102.07 26.07 20.10
C MET A 201 -101.46 26.44 18.75
N ILE A 202 -102.23 27.08 17.85
CA ILE A 202 -101.66 27.53 16.56
C ILE A 202 -100.65 28.66 16.75
N ALA A 203 -100.87 29.59 17.68
CA ALA A 203 -99.90 30.61 18.04
C ALA A 203 -98.61 29.97 18.60
N SER A 204 -98.73 28.96 19.46
CA SER A 204 -97.59 28.20 19.98
C SER A 204 -96.84 27.46 18.87
N ALA A 205 -97.56 26.88 17.91
CA ALA A 205 -96.93 26.30 16.71
C ALA A 205 -96.15 27.36 15.95
N THR A 206 -96.73 28.52 15.64
CA THR A 206 -96.02 29.62 14.97
C THR A 206 -94.76 30.06 15.72
N ILE A 207 -94.80 30.08 17.06
CA ILE A 207 -93.62 30.37 17.89
C ILE A 207 -92.54 29.29 17.68
N VAL A 208 -92.90 28.00 17.66
CA VAL A 208 -91.93 26.92 17.41
C VAL A 208 -91.24 27.08 16.04
N TRP A 209 -91.99 27.38 14.97
CA TRP A 209 -91.40 27.63 13.64
C TRP A 209 -90.50 28.86 13.61
N THR A 210 -90.97 29.98 14.17
CA THR A 210 -90.21 31.25 14.16
C THR A 210 -88.93 31.17 14.98
N VAL A 211 -88.98 30.53 16.16
CA VAL A 211 -87.80 30.28 16.99
C VAL A 211 -86.81 29.38 16.27
N ASP A 212 -87.25 28.27 15.66
CA ASP A 212 -86.37 27.38 14.92
C ASP A 212 -85.64 28.09 13.76
N LEU A 213 -86.39 28.84 12.95
CA LEU A 213 -85.85 29.61 11.83
C LEU A 213 -84.83 30.67 12.31
N ALA A 214 -85.14 31.41 13.38
CA ALA A 214 -84.19 32.36 13.99
C ALA A 214 -82.93 31.64 14.52
N SER A 215 -83.10 30.43 15.04
CA SER A 215 -82.01 29.60 15.56
C SER A 215 -81.01 29.19 14.46
N ILE A 216 -81.45 29.02 13.21
CA ILE A 216 -80.59 28.70 12.07
C ILE A 216 -79.67 29.88 11.73
N PHE A 217 -80.20 31.10 11.72
CA PHE A 217 -79.42 32.31 11.43
C PHE A 217 -78.32 32.53 12.46
N THR A 218 -78.68 32.44 13.75
CA THR A 218 -77.74 32.65 14.86
C THR A 218 -76.65 31.59 14.86
N LYS A 219 -76.99 30.31 14.65
CA LYS A 219 -75.99 29.23 14.61
C LYS A 219 -75.13 29.25 13.37
N SER A 220 -75.71 29.51 12.20
CA SER A 220 -74.93 29.66 10.97
C SER A 220 -73.90 30.78 11.11
N LYS A 221 -74.26 31.88 11.79
CA LYS A 221 -73.34 32.98 12.11
C LYS A 221 -72.27 32.54 13.12
N LYS A 222 -72.65 31.81 14.18
CA LYS A 222 -71.73 31.30 15.20
C LYS A 222 -70.68 30.35 14.62
N ILE A 223 -71.10 29.39 13.79
CA ILE A 223 -70.21 28.43 13.09
C ILE A 223 -69.28 29.17 12.13
N LYS A 224 -69.78 30.20 11.42
CA LYS A 224 -68.93 31.02 10.53
C LYS A 224 -67.86 31.80 11.31
N ASN A 225 -68.18 32.28 12.50
CA ASN A 225 -67.32 33.17 13.28
C ASN A 225 -66.36 32.42 14.22
N ASN A 226 -66.77 31.28 14.78
CA ASN A 226 -65.98 30.55 15.78
C ASN A 226 -66.22 29.04 15.69
N LEU A 227 -65.78 28.41 14.59
CA LEU A 227 -65.98 26.98 14.38
C LEU A 227 -65.23 26.12 15.41
N THR A 228 -65.97 25.36 16.20
CA THR A 228 -65.45 24.38 17.16
C THR A 228 -66.20 23.05 17.03
N PRO A 229 -65.60 21.91 17.44
CA PRO A 229 -66.27 20.60 17.40
C PRO A 229 -67.60 20.60 18.15
N GLU A 230 -67.67 21.34 19.26
CA GLU A 230 -68.86 21.48 20.10
C GLU A 230 -70.02 22.20 19.39
N GLN A 231 -69.70 23.17 18.54
CA GLN A 231 -70.72 23.92 17.80
C GLN A 231 -71.29 23.12 16.62
N SER A 232 -70.42 22.50 15.82
CA SER A 232 -70.82 21.57 14.76
C SER A 232 -69.66 20.65 14.43
N ASN A 233 -69.77 19.39 14.84
CA ASN A 233 -68.79 18.36 14.52
C ASN A 233 -68.72 18.15 13.00
N TYR A 234 -69.85 18.21 12.30
CA TYR A 234 -69.91 18.07 10.84
C TYR A 234 -69.07 19.13 10.11
N TYR A 235 -69.31 20.42 10.40
CA TYR A 235 -68.55 21.49 9.75
C TYR A 235 -67.11 21.54 10.24
N TYR A 236 -66.84 21.19 11.50
CA TYR A 236 -65.49 21.10 12.05
C TYR A 236 -64.65 20.03 11.35
N GLN A 237 -65.20 18.82 11.17
CA GLN A 237 -64.55 17.77 10.40
C GLN A 237 -64.34 18.20 8.95
N LEU A 238 -65.35 18.78 8.31
CA LEU A 238 -65.25 19.24 6.93
C LEU A 238 -64.23 20.38 6.72
N ALA A 239 -64.01 21.25 7.70
CA ALA A 239 -62.95 22.28 7.65
C ALA A 239 -61.55 21.66 7.79
N ASN A 240 -61.45 20.53 8.47
CA ASN A 240 -60.19 19.87 8.79
C ASN A 240 -59.88 18.69 7.86
N THR A 241 -60.80 18.29 6.97
CA THR A 241 -60.51 17.43 5.82
C THR A 241 -59.66 18.22 4.83
N GLY A 242 -58.35 18.26 5.06
CA GLY A 242 -57.38 18.84 4.14
C GLY A 242 -56.69 17.76 3.31
N ILE A 243 -56.18 18.17 2.15
CA ILE A 243 -55.27 17.35 1.34
C ILE A 243 -53.84 17.84 1.54
N GLU A 244 -52.91 16.90 1.67
CA GLU A 244 -51.51 17.18 1.95
C GLU A 244 -50.63 16.57 0.86
N ALA A 245 -49.56 17.26 0.50
CA ALA A 245 -48.49 16.73 -0.35
C ALA A 245 -47.14 17.33 0.01
N GLN A 246 -46.09 16.63 -0.40
CA GLN A 246 -44.70 17.02 -0.20
C GLN A 246 -44.02 17.16 -1.57
N SER A 247 -43.20 18.18 -1.73
CA SER A 247 -42.33 18.32 -2.89
C SER A 247 -41.18 17.32 -2.86
N LYS A 248 -40.50 17.16 -3.99
CA LYS A 248 -39.16 16.58 -4.02
C LYS A 248 -38.16 17.53 -3.35
N ASN A 249 -37.01 16.99 -2.94
CA ASN A 249 -35.87 17.78 -2.51
C ASN A 249 -35.28 18.57 -3.69
N ILE A 250 -34.82 19.79 -3.42
CA ILE A 250 -34.08 20.62 -4.37
C ILE A 250 -32.92 21.32 -3.66
N LEU A 251 -31.75 21.37 -4.31
CA LEU A 251 -30.62 22.16 -3.84
C LEU A 251 -30.94 23.65 -4.03
N ILE A 252 -30.92 24.41 -2.93
CA ILE A 252 -31.04 25.86 -2.95
C ILE A 252 -29.75 26.47 -2.45
N ASP A 253 -29.10 27.27 -3.31
CA ASP A 253 -28.07 28.23 -2.93
C ASP A 253 -28.62 29.65 -3.21
N ASN A 254 -28.87 30.39 -2.14
CA ASN A 254 -29.32 31.79 -2.19
C ASN A 254 -28.30 32.76 -1.59
N ARG A 255 -27.05 32.31 -1.36
CA ARG A 255 -25.94 33.17 -0.99
C ARG A 255 -25.67 34.19 -2.09
N SER A 256 -25.25 35.38 -1.69
CA SER A 256 -24.75 36.42 -2.60
C SER A 256 -23.40 36.04 -3.21
N ASP A 257 -23.07 36.61 -4.38
CA ASP A 257 -21.75 36.42 -5.00
C ASP A 257 -20.60 36.83 -4.06
N TYR A 258 -20.83 37.83 -3.20
CA TYR A 258 -19.92 38.22 -2.12
C TYR A 258 -19.71 37.07 -1.11
N GLU A 259 -20.77 36.45 -0.61
CA GLU A 259 -20.68 35.34 0.36
C GLU A 259 -19.99 34.12 -0.26
N ILE A 260 -20.30 33.79 -1.51
CA ILE A 260 -19.65 32.71 -2.25
C ILE A 260 -18.15 32.97 -2.40
N ALA A 261 -17.77 34.21 -2.76
CA ALA A 261 -16.38 34.59 -2.90
C ALA A 261 -15.63 34.54 -1.55
N MET A 262 -16.25 35.01 -0.46
CA MET A 262 -15.68 34.94 0.89
C MET A 262 -15.48 33.49 1.36
N ASP A 263 -16.46 32.62 1.16
CA ASP A 263 -16.38 31.21 1.56
C ASP A 263 -15.30 30.46 0.78
N ASN A 264 -15.24 30.66 -0.54
CA ASN A 264 -14.19 30.07 -1.37
C ASN A 264 -12.80 30.57 -0.96
N GLY A 265 -12.64 31.88 -0.71
CA GLY A 265 -11.37 32.45 -0.24
C GLY A 265 -10.90 31.78 1.05
N LYS A 266 -11.80 31.58 2.02
CA LYS A 266 -11.49 30.89 3.29
C LYS A 266 -11.18 29.41 3.09
N ASP A 267 -11.90 28.72 2.23
CA ASP A 267 -11.64 27.31 1.93
C ASP A 267 -10.24 27.11 1.32
N PHE A 268 -9.87 27.94 0.34
CA PHE A 268 -8.53 27.92 -0.24
C PHE A 268 -7.44 28.31 0.76
N MET A 269 -7.70 29.29 1.64
CA MET A 269 -6.77 29.66 2.70
C MET A 269 -6.55 28.50 3.68
N LYS A 270 -7.62 27.82 4.12
CA LYS A 270 -7.54 26.63 4.97
C LYS A 270 -6.79 25.49 4.31
N LYS A 271 -7.01 25.27 3.00
CA LYS A 271 -6.25 24.29 2.22
C LYS A 271 -4.76 24.66 2.20
N ALA A 272 -4.42 25.93 1.95
CA ALA A 272 -3.04 26.40 1.97
C ALA A 272 -2.37 26.18 3.33
N ASP A 273 -3.06 26.50 4.43
CA ASP A 273 -2.56 26.31 5.79
C ASP A 273 -2.28 24.83 6.11
N ASN A 274 -3.08 23.91 5.58
CA ASN A 274 -2.82 22.48 5.72
C ASN A 274 -1.66 22.00 4.83
N THR A 275 -1.51 22.57 3.63
CA THR A 275 -0.49 22.18 2.66
C THR A 275 0.90 22.75 3.00
N ILE A 276 0.99 23.84 3.75
CA ILE A 276 2.27 24.56 3.99
C ILE A 276 3.34 23.68 4.66
N THR A 277 2.93 22.68 5.45
CA THR A 277 3.86 21.73 6.09
C THR A 277 4.42 20.70 5.13
N GLU A 278 3.74 20.45 4.01
CA GLU A 278 4.12 19.48 2.98
C GLU A 278 4.86 20.14 1.84
N SER A 279 4.34 21.26 1.33
CA SER A 279 4.87 21.99 0.17
C SER A 279 4.52 23.48 0.28
N GLU A 280 5.53 24.30 0.59
CA GLU A 280 5.36 25.76 0.60
C GLU A 280 5.05 26.32 -0.79
N ALA A 281 5.52 25.69 -1.86
CA ALA A 281 5.23 26.11 -3.23
C ALA A 281 3.73 25.95 -3.57
N ASP A 282 3.14 24.82 -3.18
CA ASP A 282 1.72 24.55 -3.41
C ASP A 282 0.85 25.42 -2.48
N ALA A 283 1.26 25.57 -1.22
CA ALA A 283 0.60 26.48 -0.28
C ALA A 283 0.60 27.93 -0.80
N LEU A 284 1.71 28.38 -1.39
CA LEU A 284 1.80 29.71 -1.98
C LEU A 284 0.80 29.92 -3.13
N SER A 285 0.66 28.92 -4.02
CA SER A 285 -0.35 28.93 -5.09
C SER A 285 -1.80 29.00 -4.55
N LEU A 286 -2.07 28.25 -3.49
CA LEU A 286 -3.38 28.26 -2.82
C LEU A 286 -3.65 29.61 -2.13
N TYR A 287 -2.65 30.23 -1.48
CA TYR A 287 -2.78 31.57 -0.91
C TYR A 287 -3.07 32.65 -1.96
N PHE A 288 -2.42 32.58 -3.14
CA PHE A 288 -2.75 33.49 -4.25
C PHE A 288 -4.17 33.28 -4.76
N THR A 289 -4.63 32.02 -4.83
CA THR A 289 -6.00 31.70 -5.22
C THR A 289 -7.01 32.24 -4.20
N ALA A 290 -6.76 32.04 -2.91
CA ALA A 290 -7.57 32.59 -1.82
C ALA A 290 -7.67 34.13 -1.91
N LYS A 291 -6.53 34.80 -2.14
CA LYS A 291 -6.45 36.24 -2.30
C LYS A 291 -7.34 36.74 -3.44
N ASN A 292 -7.28 36.10 -4.61
CA ASN A 292 -8.13 36.44 -5.76
C ASN A 292 -9.63 36.33 -5.43
N TYR A 293 -10.05 35.31 -4.66
CA TYR A 293 -11.44 35.21 -4.22
C TYR A 293 -11.84 36.35 -3.26
N PHE A 294 -10.97 36.76 -2.34
CA PHE A 294 -11.25 37.93 -1.49
C PHE A 294 -11.26 39.25 -2.27
N GLU A 295 -10.43 39.38 -3.31
CA GLU A 295 -10.47 40.52 -4.23
C GLU A 295 -11.79 40.55 -5.02
N LYS A 296 -12.29 39.39 -5.47
CA LYS A 296 -13.63 39.28 -6.07
C LYS A 296 -14.72 39.70 -5.08
N ALA A 297 -14.62 39.32 -3.81
CA ALA A 297 -15.56 39.77 -2.78
C ALA A 297 -15.57 41.31 -2.65
N LEU A 298 -14.40 41.96 -2.70
CA LEU A 298 -14.29 43.42 -2.70
C LEU A 298 -14.89 44.10 -3.93
N ASN A 299 -14.91 43.43 -5.10
CA ASN A 299 -15.58 43.95 -6.29
C ASN A 299 -17.11 44.01 -6.12
N HIS A 300 -17.70 43.06 -5.37
CA HIS A 300 -19.13 43.05 -5.06
C HIS A 300 -19.48 43.97 -3.89
N LYS A 301 -18.57 44.13 -2.93
CA LYS A 301 -18.75 44.98 -1.75
C LYS A 301 -17.48 45.79 -1.47
N ALA A 302 -17.42 46.96 -2.09
CA ALA A 302 -16.29 47.87 -1.90
C ALA A 302 -16.14 48.25 -0.42
N ASN A 303 -14.89 48.32 0.05
CA ASN A 303 -14.51 48.65 1.44
C ASN A 303 -15.00 47.66 2.51
N ASP A 304 -15.23 46.39 2.16
CA ASP A 304 -15.51 45.37 3.16
C ASP A 304 -14.28 45.08 4.03
N THR A 305 -14.37 45.44 5.32
CA THR A 305 -13.25 45.34 6.26
C THR A 305 -12.84 43.89 6.53
N LYS A 306 -13.76 42.92 6.41
CA LYS A 306 -13.45 41.50 6.59
C LYS A 306 -12.58 40.99 5.45
N ALA A 307 -12.99 41.21 4.19
CA ALA A 307 -12.20 40.82 3.03
C ALA A 307 -10.82 41.49 3.01
N GLN A 308 -10.73 42.77 3.39
CA GLN A 308 -9.45 43.48 3.52
C GLN A 308 -8.52 42.87 4.58
N ALA A 309 -9.06 42.47 5.73
CA ALA A 309 -8.28 41.83 6.79
C ALA A 309 -7.72 40.47 6.34
N GLU A 310 -8.51 39.65 5.64
CA GLU A 310 -8.06 38.36 5.11
C GLU A 310 -6.96 38.54 4.04
N ILE A 311 -7.10 39.52 3.14
CA ILE A 311 -6.05 39.85 2.16
C ILE A 311 -4.78 40.31 2.86
N ALA A 312 -4.88 41.11 3.91
CA ALA A 312 -3.72 41.57 4.68
C ALA A 312 -2.99 40.39 5.36
N LEU A 313 -3.74 39.43 5.92
CA LEU A 313 -3.19 38.21 6.49
C LEU A 313 -2.48 37.35 5.43
N LEU A 314 -3.13 37.14 4.28
CA LEU A 314 -2.54 36.40 3.15
C LEU A 314 -1.25 37.04 2.66
N ASN A 315 -1.21 38.36 2.47
CA ASN A 315 0.00 39.08 2.06
C ASN A 315 1.14 38.88 3.07
N LYS A 316 0.85 38.89 4.37
CA LYS A 316 1.83 38.60 5.42
C LYS A 316 2.37 37.17 5.32
N ASN A 317 1.49 36.18 5.13
CA ASN A 317 1.90 34.78 5.00
C ASN A 317 2.75 34.55 3.74
N ILE A 318 2.32 35.10 2.61
CA ILE A 318 3.06 35.08 1.34
C ILE A 318 4.45 35.70 1.52
N SER A 319 4.53 36.90 2.10
CA SER A 319 5.79 37.60 2.34
C SER A 319 6.74 36.80 3.25
N ASN A 320 6.23 36.16 4.30
CA ASN A 320 7.03 35.30 5.17
C ASN A 320 7.61 34.08 4.45
N ILE A 321 6.83 33.44 3.57
CA ILE A 321 7.30 32.31 2.74
C ILE A 321 8.38 32.77 1.77
N GLU A 322 8.15 33.89 1.08
CA GLU A 322 9.12 34.47 0.15
C GLU A 322 10.44 34.86 0.85
N GLU A 323 10.36 35.43 2.05
CA GLU A 323 11.55 35.77 2.84
C GLU A 323 12.36 34.52 3.21
N ARG A 324 11.70 33.43 3.65
CA ARG A 324 12.38 32.15 3.91
C ARG A 324 13.05 31.59 2.67
N LYS A 325 12.36 31.62 1.52
CA LYS A 325 12.89 31.17 0.23
C LYS A 325 14.10 31.99 -0.21
N ASN A 326 14.06 33.29 -0.01
CA ASN A 326 15.17 34.19 -0.32
C ASN A 326 16.38 33.93 0.59
N LYS A 327 16.17 33.76 1.90
CA LYS A 327 17.24 33.38 2.85
C LYS A 327 17.87 32.04 2.47
N PHE A 328 17.06 31.05 2.12
CA PHE A 328 17.56 29.75 1.65
C PHE A 328 18.40 29.89 0.38
N ASN A 329 17.88 30.55 -0.65
CA ASN A 329 18.60 30.71 -1.91
C ASN A 329 19.91 31.48 -1.72
N SER A 330 19.92 32.53 -0.90
CA SER A 330 21.13 33.28 -0.56
C SER A 330 22.17 32.41 0.15
N ALA A 331 21.75 31.57 1.09
CA ALA A 331 22.63 30.63 1.78
C ALA A 331 23.23 29.60 0.79
N ILE A 332 22.42 29.02 -0.10
CA ILE A 332 22.90 28.10 -1.14
C ILE A 332 23.92 28.78 -2.05
N THR A 333 23.62 29.96 -2.60
CA THR A 333 24.56 30.68 -3.47
C THR A 333 25.90 30.95 -2.79
N LYS A 334 25.88 31.34 -1.51
CA LYS A 334 27.09 31.57 -0.74
C LYS A 334 27.85 30.26 -0.47
N ALA A 335 27.14 29.18 -0.14
CA ALA A 335 27.72 27.86 0.05
C ALA A 335 28.40 27.34 -1.23
N ASP A 336 27.72 27.43 -2.38
CA ASP A 336 28.22 26.99 -3.68
C ASP A 336 29.48 27.79 -4.09
N SER A 337 29.49 29.10 -3.84
CA SER A 337 30.64 29.96 -4.08
C SER A 337 31.85 29.58 -3.23
N LEU A 338 31.64 29.31 -1.93
CA LEU A 338 32.69 28.88 -1.01
C LEU A 338 33.20 27.47 -1.35
N LEU A 339 32.31 26.57 -1.77
CA LEU A 339 32.67 25.23 -2.24
C LEU A 339 33.58 25.32 -3.46
N THR A 340 33.22 26.15 -4.44
CA THR A 340 34.03 26.41 -5.65
C THR A 340 35.40 26.98 -5.28
N ALA A 341 35.47 27.82 -4.26
CA ALA A 341 36.73 28.35 -3.71
C ALA A 341 37.50 27.37 -2.82
N MET A 342 37.06 26.09 -2.71
CA MET A 342 37.64 25.05 -1.85
C MET A 342 37.66 25.39 -0.35
N LYS A 343 36.84 26.35 0.09
CA LYS A 343 36.64 26.72 1.51
C LYS A 343 35.57 25.84 2.13
N LEU A 344 35.91 24.57 2.33
CA LEU A 344 34.94 23.52 2.69
C LEU A 344 34.21 23.77 4.01
N ASP A 345 34.94 24.20 5.05
CA ASP A 345 34.35 24.45 6.38
C ASP A 345 33.39 25.65 6.36
N GLU A 346 33.77 26.74 5.69
CA GLU A 346 32.90 27.90 5.51
C GLU A 346 31.66 27.54 4.68
N SER A 347 31.82 26.76 3.61
CA SER A 347 30.72 26.30 2.75
C SER A 347 29.73 25.41 3.52
N GLU A 348 30.24 24.49 4.34
CA GLU A 348 29.42 23.59 5.17
C GLU A 348 28.52 24.36 6.12
N VAL A 349 28.99 25.47 6.70
CA VAL A 349 28.17 26.34 7.55
C VAL A 349 26.95 26.85 6.79
N PHE A 350 27.12 27.36 5.57
CA PHE A 350 26.01 27.90 4.78
C PHE A 350 25.08 26.81 4.25
N TYR A 351 25.57 25.63 3.86
CA TYR A 351 24.68 24.52 3.52
C TYR A 351 23.89 24.02 4.73
N ASN A 352 24.47 23.99 5.93
CA ASN A 352 23.76 23.64 7.15
C ASN A 352 22.71 24.70 7.52
N GLN A 353 22.99 25.98 7.32
CA GLN A 353 21.99 27.05 7.45
C GLN A 353 20.84 26.84 6.46
N ALA A 354 21.14 26.57 5.18
CA ALA A 354 20.12 26.27 4.18
C ALA A 354 19.28 25.03 4.55
N LYS A 355 19.93 23.98 5.06
CA LYS A 355 19.27 22.76 5.55
C LYS A 355 18.38 23.03 6.77
N GLN A 356 18.73 23.96 7.66
CA GLN A 356 17.86 24.35 8.78
C GLN A 356 16.57 25.03 8.29
N ILE A 357 16.66 25.82 7.20
CA ILE A 357 15.50 26.49 6.60
C ILE A 357 14.61 25.48 5.87
N TYR A 358 15.18 24.65 4.98
CA TYR A 358 14.47 23.58 4.27
C TYR A 358 15.19 22.22 4.41
N PRO A 359 14.86 21.43 5.45
CA PRO A 359 15.56 20.17 5.74
C PRO A 359 15.45 19.12 4.64
N LYS A 360 14.32 19.11 3.92
CA LYS A 360 14.01 18.14 2.87
C LYS A 360 14.49 18.57 1.47
N GLU A 361 15.00 19.79 1.32
CA GLU A 361 15.42 20.32 0.02
C GLU A 361 16.73 19.64 -0.43
N PRO A 362 16.81 19.06 -1.65
CA PRO A 362 17.96 18.25 -2.05
C PRO A 362 19.27 19.04 -2.23
N ARG A 363 19.18 20.35 -2.55
CA ARG A 363 20.36 21.15 -2.92
C ARG A 363 21.39 21.25 -1.80
N SER A 364 20.96 21.58 -0.57
CA SER A 364 21.86 21.64 0.59
C SER A 364 22.44 20.28 0.97
N GLN A 365 21.66 19.21 0.83
CA GLN A 365 22.12 17.85 1.12
C GLN A 365 23.20 17.39 0.13
N LYS A 366 23.01 17.67 -1.17
CA LYS A 366 23.99 17.37 -2.21
C LYS A 366 25.31 18.11 -1.98
N GLY A 367 25.25 19.40 -1.64
CA GLY A 367 26.44 20.19 -1.32
C GLY A 367 27.23 19.64 -0.12
N LEU A 368 26.54 19.27 0.96
CA LEU A 368 27.18 18.63 2.13
C LEU A 368 27.84 17.28 1.78
N ALA A 369 27.16 16.46 0.96
CA ALA A 369 27.71 15.18 0.52
C ALA A 369 28.94 15.37 -0.40
N GLU A 370 28.95 16.41 -1.22
CA GLU A 370 30.10 16.77 -2.06
C GLU A 370 31.30 17.21 -1.22
N ILE A 371 31.07 18.05 -0.20
CA ILE A 371 32.12 18.44 0.77
C ILE A 371 32.75 17.21 1.42
N GLN A 372 31.93 16.25 1.87
CA GLN A 372 32.43 15.01 2.46
C GLN A 372 33.30 14.19 1.49
N LYS A 373 32.88 14.08 0.22
CA LYS A 373 33.67 13.41 -0.82
C LYS A 373 35.02 14.11 -1.05
N ILE A 374 35.03 15.44 -1.12
CA ILE A 374 36.26 16.21 -1.30
C ILE A 374 37.20 16.01 -0.10
N ARG A 375 36.68 16.09 1.13
CA ARG A 375 37.46 15.83 2.36
C ARG A 375 38.05 14.43 2.36
N GLU A 376 37.29 13.43 1.94
CA GLU A 376 37.77 12.05 1.87
C GLU A 376 38.90 11.90 0.84
N ILE A 377 38.77 12.53 -0.34
CA ILE A 377 39.83 12.55 -1.35
C ILE A 377 41.09 13.21 -0.78
N GLN A 378 40.96 14.35 -0.10
CA GLN A 378 42.08 15.04 0.54
C GLN A 378 42.73 14.20 1.65
N ARG A 379 41.92 13.51 2.47
CA ARG A 379 42.40 12.61 3.52
C ARG A 379 43.20 11.45 2.94
N VAL A 380 42.64 10.74 1.96
CA VAL A 380 43.31 9.62 1.28
C VAL A 380 44.61 10.07 0.62
N GLN A 381 44.63 11.25 -0.01
CA GLN A 381 45.85 11.80 -0.59
C GLN A 381 46.90 12.14 0.47
N THR A 382 46.49 12.68 1.62
CA THR A 382 47.39 13.00 2.73
C THR A 382 47.99 11.73 3.33
N GLU A 383 47.16 10.72 3.62
CA GLU A 383 47.60 9.42 4.10
C GLU A 383 48.54 8.73 3.12
N TYR A 384 48.22 8.78 1.81
CA TYR A 384 49.11 8.28 0.77
C TYR A 384 50.47 8.98 0.82
N ASN A 385 50.49 10.32 0.85
CA ASN A 385 51.75 11.08 0.91
C ASN A 385 52.60 10.75 2.14
N GLN A 386 51.96 10.55 3.30
CA GLN A 386 52.65 10.13 4.54
C GLN A 386 53.27 8.74 4.39
N LEU A 387 52.53 7.78 3.82
CA LEU A 387 53.06 6.44 3.54
C LEU A 387 54.23 6.49 2.57
N ILE A 388 54.16 7.31 1.53
CA ILE A 388 55.29 7.51 0.61
C ILE A 388 56.52 8.06 1.32
N ALA A 389 56.36 9.12 2.12
CA ALA A 389 57.46 9.72 2.85
C ALA A 389 58.10 8.72 3.83
N GLN A 390 57.28 7.97 4.57
CA GLN A 390 57.74 6.94 5.50
C GLN A 390 58.45 5.78 4.76
N ALA A 391 57.92 5.34 3.62
CA ALA A 391 58.54 4.28 2.82
C ALA A 391 59.88 4.73 2.20
N ASP A 392 59.94 5.98 1.69
CA ASP A 392 61.18 6.60 1.20
C ASP A 392 62.24 6.69 2.33
N GLU A 393 61.82 6.99 3.57
CA GLU A 393 62.72 7.02 4.74
C GLU A 393 63.29 5.64 5.07
N TYR A 394 62.45 4.59 5.16
CA TYR A 394 62.92 3.21 5.37
C TYR A 394 63.86 2.78 4.25
N PHE A 395 63.52 3.10 3.01
CA PHE A 395 64.34 2.77 1.84
C PHE A 395 65.72 3.43 1.91
N ALA A 396 65.79 4.72 2.27
CA ALA A 396 67.04 5.45 2.43
C ALA A 396 67.93 4.89 3.56
N LYS A 397 67.32 4.31 4.60
CA LYS A 397 68.02 3.62 5.69
C LYS A 397 68.49 2.20 5.33
N GLY A 398 68.11 1.68 4.16
CA GLY A 398 68.37 0.30 3.76
C GLY A 398 67.46 -0.73 4.44
N ASP A 399 66.41 -0.30 5.13
CA ASP A 399 65.41 -1.16 5.73
C ASP A 399 64.38 -1.59 4.67
N LEU A 400 64.83 -2.50 3.81
CA LEU A 400 64.13 -2.87 2.58
C LEU A 400 62.76 -3.53 2.86
N GLU A 401 62.65 -4.38 3.87
CA GLU A 401 61.40 -5.09 4.19
C GLU A 401 60.31 -4.14 4.71
N ASN A 402 60.68 -3.21 5.61
CA ASN A 402 59.74 -2.19 6.07
C ASN A 402 59.37 -1.22 4.95
N ALA A 403 60.34 -0.79 4.14
CA ALA A 403 60.07 0.04 2.96
C ALA A 403 59.06 -0.62 2.01
N LYS A 404 59.27 -1.88 1.66
CA LYS A 404 58.37 -2.66 0.79
C LYS A 404 56.97 -2.77 1.38
N THR A 405 56.87 -3.01 2.69
CA THR A 405 55.59 -3.11 3.40
C THR A 405 54.82 -1.78 3.35
N VAL A 406 55.49 -0.66 3.63
CA VAL A 406 54.84 0.66 3.60
C VAL A 406 54.48 1.09 2.16
N TYR A 407 55.30 0.79 1.15
CA TYR A 407 54.93 1.02 -0.25
C TYR A 407 53.71 0.20 -0.70
N LYS A 408 53.58 -1.05 -0.24
CA LYS A 408 52.36 -1.85 -0.47
C LYS A 408 51.15 -1.20 0.20
N SER A 409 51.30 -0.69 1.42
CA SER A 409 50.23 0.07 2.09
C SER A 409 49.84 1.32 1.29
N ALA A 410 50.80 2.03 0.68
CA ALA A 410 50.53 3.15 -0.21
C ALA A 410 49.74 2.72 -1.47
N LEU A 411 50.07 1.58 -2.07
CA LEU A 411 49.32 1.02 -3.21
C LEU A 411 47.92 0.55 -2.82
N ASN A 412 47.71 0.06 -1.61
CA ASN A 412 46.37 -0.26 -1.13
C ASN A 412 45.47 0.99 -1.06
N LYS A 413 46.06 2.17 -0.82
CA LYS A 413 45.33 3.46 -0.88
C LYS A 413 45.14 3.93 -2.33
N LYS A 414 46.16 3.83 -3.18
CA LYS A 414 46.13 4.25 -4.59
C LYS A 414 46.82 3.21 -5.51
N PRO A 415 46.07 2.19 -6.00
CA PRO A 415 46.67 1.02 -6.68
C PRO A 415 47.37 1.29 -8.02
N ASN A 416 47.09 2.44 -8.64
CA ASN A 416 47.57 2.78 -9.98
C ASN A 416 48.84 3.65 -9.97
N GLU A 417 49.35 4.01 -8.79
CA GLU A 417 50.54 4.86 -8.66
C GLU A 417 51.81 4.10 -9.08
N LEU A 418 52.61 4.71 -9.97
CA LEU A 418 53.81 4.08 -10.53
C LEU A 418 54.99 4.13 -9.54
N LYS A 419 55.13 5.22 -8.77
CA LYS A 419 56.27 5.40 -7.86
C LYS A 419 56.41 4.22 -6.87
N PRO A 420 55.38 3.79 -6.12
CA PRO A 420 55.51 2.66 -5.22
C PRO A 420 55.77 1.33 -5.94
N LYS A 421 55.17 1.12 -7.13
CA LYS A 421 55.39 -0.10 -7.92
C LYS A 421 56.86 -0.24 -8.32
N ASN A 422 57.43 0.83 -8.85
CA ASN A 422 58.83 0.85 -9.27
C ASN A 422 59.77 0.67 -8.06
N ARG A 423 59.46 1.30 -6.92
CA ARG A 423 60.25 1.13 -5.69
C ARG A 423 60.18 -0.28 -5.13
N ILE A 424 59.02 -0.93 -5.16
CA ILE A 424 58.89 -2.34 -4.73
C ILE A 424 59.74 -3.24 -5.63
N ALA A 425 59.71 -3.05 -6.95
CA ALA A 425 60.53 -3.84 -7.87
C ALA A 425 62.03 -3.65 -7.63
N GLU A 426 62.47 -2.41 -7.41
CA GLU A 426 63.87 -2.10 -7.04
C GLU A 426 64.26 -2.74 -5.70
N ILE A 427 63.36 -2.71 -4.70
CA ILE A 427 63.58 -3.36 -3.42
C ILE A 427 63.71 -4.88 -3.59
N ASP A 428 62.84 -5.49 -4.38
CA ASP A 428 62.85 -6.94 -4.66
C ASP A 428 64.17 -7.37 -5.31
N GLU A 429 64.68 -6.58 -6.25
CA GLU A 429 65.98 -6.80 -6.87
C GLU A 429 67.13 -6.68 -5.84
N LYS A 430 67.11 -5.66 -4.98
CA LYS A 430 68.12 -5.49 -3.92
C LYS A 430 68.10 -6.62 -2.89
N ILE A 431 66.92 -7.10 -2.50
CA ILE A 431 66.77 -8.24 -1.58
C ILE A 431 67.32 -9.51 -2.23
N ALA A 432 66.97 -9.78 -3.49
CA ALA A 432 67.49 -10.93 -4.23
C ALA A 432 69.01 -10.88 -4.37
N GLU A 433 69.58 -9.71 -4.70
CA GLU A 433 71.02 -9.49 -4.80
C GLU A 433 71.73 -9.70 -3.45
N ASN A 434 71.16 -9.21 -2.34
CA ASN A 434 71.70 -9.46 -1.00
C ASN A 434 71.72 -10.95 -0.64
N HIS A 435 70.64 -11.67 -0.91
CA HIS A 435 70.58 -13.12 -0.67
C HIS A 435 71.53 -13.89 -1.59
N PHE A 436 71.63 -13.51 -2.86
CA PHE A 436 72.61 -14.06 -3.80
C PHE A 436 74.03 -13.91 -3.24
N ASN A 437 74.43 -12.69 -2.86
CA ASN A 437 75.76 -12.40 -2.34
C ASN A 437 76.06 -13.14 -1.03
N GLN A 438 75.08 -13.26 -0.15
CA GLN A 438 75.22 -14.04 1.08
C GLN A 438 75.47 -15.53 0.76
N LYS A 439 74.69 -16.12 -0.14
CA LYS A 439 74.87 -17.54 -0.54
C LYS A 439 76.18 -17.80 -1.27
N MET A 440 76.63 -16.85 -2.09
CA MET A 440 77.97 -16.88 -2.68
C MET A 440 79.06 -16.87 -1.60
N LYS A 441 78.92 -16.02 -0.58
CA LYS A 441 79.86 -15.96 0.57
C LYS A 441 79.87 -17.26 1.36
N ASP A 442 78.71 -17.83 1.66
CA ASP A 442 78.58 -19.12 2.37
C ASP A 442 79.23 -20.25 1.56
N GLY A 443 78.97 -20.30 0.26
CA GLY A 443 79.60 -21.25 -0.67
C GLY A 443 81.11 -21.10 -0.74
N ASN A 444 81.62 -19.86 -0.83
CA ASN A 444 83.05 -19.56 -0.82
C ASN A 444 83.72 -20.00 0.48
N SER A 445 83.06 -19.78 1.63
CA SER A 445 83.54 -20.24 2.94
C SER A 445 83.62 -21.76 3.02
N ALA A 446 82.55 -22.47 2.62
CA ALA A 446 82.54 -23.93 2.59
C ALA A 446 83.60 -24.50 1.63
N PHE A 447 83.80 -23.84 0.48
CA PHE A 447 84.83 -24.22 -0.49
C PHE A 447 86.25 -24.10 0.08
N ALA A 448 86.54 -22.99 0.77
CA ALA A 448 87.83 -22.77 1.43
C ALA A 448 88.11 -23.83 2.52
N GLN A 449 87.06 -24.34 3.17
CA GLN A 449 87.13 -25.44 4.13
C GLN A 449 87.22 -26.83 3.48
N LYS A 450 87.27 -26.91 2.14
CA LYS A 450 87.26 -28.15 1.33
C LYS A 450 85.97 -28.98 1.45
N ASN A 451 84.90 -28.39 1.97
CA ASN A 451 83.57 -29.01 2.04
C ASN A 451 82.82 -28.78 0.71
N TYR A 452 83.29 -29.42 -0.37
CA TYR A 452 82.87 -29.09 -1.74
C TYR A 452 81.39 -29.41 -2.03
N GLU A 453 80.79 -30.44 -1.43
CA GLU A 453 79.35 -30.71 -1.60
C GLU A 453 78.50 -29.60 -0.96
N GLN A 454 78.86 -29.15 0.24
CA GLN A 454 78.16 -28.06 0.91
C GLN A 454 78.34 -26.73 0.15
N ALA A 455 79.56 -26.47 -0.35
CA ALA A 455 79.83 -25.30 -1.18
C ALA A 455 78.97 -25.30 -2.44
N LYS A 456 78.93 -26.43 -3.16
CA LYS A 456 78.06 -26.64 -4.32
C LYS A 456 76.59 -26.40 -3.99
N SER A 457 76.09 -26.87 -2.84
CA SER A 457 74.72 -26.62 -2.41
C SER A 457 74.44 -25.11 -2.25
N HIS A 458 75.33 -24.38 -1.55
CA HIS A 458 75.15 -22.94 -1.34
C HIS A 458 75.20 -22.14 -2.65
N TYR A 459 76.06 -22.50 -3.60
CA TYR A 459 76.07 -21.87 -4.92
C TYR A 459 74.79 -22.16 -5.73
N ASN A 460 74.23 -23.37 -5.62
CA ASN A 460 72.92 -23.68 -6.22
C ASN A 460 71.79 -22.88 -5.55
N GLU A 461 71.83 -22.71 -4.23
CA GLU A 461 70.90 -21.84 -3.52
C GLU A 461 71.03 -20.38 -3.98
N ALA A 462 72.25 -19.90 -4.30
CA ALA A 462 72.46 -18.57 -4.86
C ALA A 462 71.74 -18.41 -6.21
N LEU A 463 71.76 -19.43 -7.08
CA LEU A 463 71.07 -19.41 -8.37
C LEU A 463 69.54 -19.29 -8.27
N ASN A 464 68.95 -19.61 -7.12
CA ASN A 464 67.51 -19.37 -6.88
C ASN A 464 67.16 -17.88 -6.80
N PHE A 465 68.13 -17.03 -6.44
CA PHE A 465 67.96 -15.57 -6.37
C PHE A 465 68.41 -14.85 -7.65
N LYS A 466 69.42 -15.38 -8.33
CA LYS A 466 69.94 -14.84 -9.60
C LYS A 466 70.21 -15.96 -10.57
N GLN A 467 69.18 -16.32 -11.32
CA GLN A 467 69.25 -17.38 -12.32
C GLN A 467 70.33 -17.05 -13.37
N ASN A 468 71.05 -18.07 -13.81
CA ASN A 468 72.13 -17.96 -14.81
C ASN A 468 73.32 -17.09 -14.38
N SER A 469 73.55 -16.92 -13.08
CA SER A 469 74.79 -16.29 -12.61
C SER A 469 76.01 -17.09 -13.10
N VAL A 470 76.78 -16.46 -13.99
CA VAL A 470 78.02 -17.04 -14.54
C VAL A 470 79.00 -17.36 -13.42
N GLU A 471 79.08 -16.49 -12.41
CA GLU A 471 79.96 -16.68 -11.26
C GLU A 471 79.60 -17.93 -10.44
N ALA A 472 78.32 -18.08 -10.06
CA ALA A 472 77.85 -19.25 -9.31
C ALA A 472 78.02 -20.55 -10.11
N ASN A 473 77.69 -20.53 -11.40
CA ASN A 473 77.88 -21.68 -12.30
C ASN A 473 79.35 -22.11 -12.40
N ASN A 474 80.28 -21.15 -12.54
CA ASN A 474 81.71 -21.43 -12.57
C ASN A 474 82.18 -22.05 -11.25
N LYS A 475 81.68 -21.55 -10.12
CA LYS A 475 82.01 -22.10 -8.79
C LYS A 475 81.46 -23.51 -8.57
N ILE A 476 80.26 -23.81 -9.08
CA ILE A 476 79.70 -25.16 -9.08
C ILE A 476 80.56 -26.11 -9.92
N ALA A 477 81.00 -25.68 -11.10
CA ALA A 477 81.90 -26.47 -11.95
C ALA A 477 83.25 -26.74 -11.26
N GLU A 478 83.80 -25.73 -10.56
CA GLU A 478 85.00 -25.87 -9.75
C GLU A 478 84.82 -26.89 -8.62
N CYS A 479 83.68 -26.86 -7.90
CA CYS A 479 83.35 -27.86 -6.88
C CYS A 479 83.27 -29.28 -7.46
N ASN A 480 82.56 -29.45 -8.59
CA ASN A 480 82.44 -30.75 -9.26
C ASN A 480 83.81 -31.30 -9.66
N LYS A 481 84.71 -30.45 -10.15
CA LYS A 481 86.09 -30.84 -10.48
C LYS A 481 86.84 -31.32 -9.23
N LYS A 482 86.77 -30.58 -8.12
CA LYS A 482 87.43 -30.97 -6.86
C LYS A 482 86.88 -32.27 -6.27
N LEU A 483 85.57 -32.49 -6.36
CA LEU A 483 84.93 -33.74 -5.94
C LEU A 483 85.39 -34.92 -6.80
N ALA A 484 85.46 -34.74 -8.11
CA ALA A 484 86.00 -35.75 -9.03
C ALA A 484 87.49 -36.04 -8.73
N ASP A 485 88.31 -35.02 -8.47
CA ASP A 485 89.72 -35.19 -8.08
C ASP A 485 89.87 -35.99 -6.77
N ILE A 486 89.03 -35.71 -5.75
CA ILE A 486 89.02 -36.45 -4.48
C ILE A 486 88.63 -37.91 -4.71
N GLU A 487 87.57 -38.14 -5.47
CA GLU A 487 87.09 -39.50 -5.74
C GLU A 487 88.13 -40.29 -6.54
N GLN A 488 88.77 -39.67 -7.53
CA GLN A 488 89.85 -40.30 -8.27
C GLN A 488 91.05 -40.63 -7.37
N ALA A 489 91.44 -39.73 -6.47
CA ALA A 489 92.51 -40.00 -5.51
C ALA A 489 92.16 -41.13 -4.53
N ARG A 490 90.89 -41.25 -4.13
CA ARG A 490 90.38 -42.38 -3.32
C ARG A 490 90.50 -43.70 -4.10
N ILE A 491 90.02 -43.72 -5.34
CA ILE A 491 90.12 -44.88 -6.24
C ILE A 491 91.59 -45.29 -6.45
N ASP A 492 92.49 -44.32 -6.67
CA ASP A 492 93.92 -44.56 -6.85
C ASP A 492 94.57 -45.19 -5.63
N LYS A 493 94.22 -44.70 -4.43
CA LYS A 493 94.69 -45.26 -3.16
C LYS A 493 94.16 -46.67 -2.95
N ASP A 494 92.85 -46.87 -3.08
CA ASP A 494 92.21 -48.17 -2.88
C ASP A 494 92.74 -49.22 -3.88
N TYR A 495 93.00 -48.79 -5.13
CA TYR A 495 93.66 -49.61 -6.14
C TYR A 495 95.07 -50.04 -5.72
N LYS A 496 95.90 -49.10 -5.26
CA LYS A 496 97.27 -49.39 -4.78
C LYS A 496 97.27 -50.32 -3.57
N ASP A 497 96.37 -50.11 -2.63
CA ASP A 497 96.23 -50.96 -1.44
C ASP A 497 95.77 -52.37 -1.83
N ALA A 498 94.83 -52.49 -2.79
CA ALA A 498 94.39 -53.77 -3.34
C ALA A 498 95.54 -54.52 -4.04
N LEU A 499 96.34 -53.81 -4.87
CA LEU A 499 97.54 -54.38 -5.49
C LEU A 499 98.55 -54.85 -4.46
N THR A 500 98.87 -54.03 -3.46
CA THR A 500 99.86 -54.39 -2.42
C THR A 500 99.44 -55.67 -1.69
N LYS A 501 98.15 -55.80 -1.36
CA LYS A 501 97.59 -57.03 -0.76
C LYS A 501 97.63 -58.22 -1.72
N ALA A 502 97.33 -57.98 -3.00
CA ALA A 502 97.34 -59.01 -4.04
C ALA A 502 98.75 -59.56 -4.30
N ASP A 503 99.74 -58.67 -4.47
CA ASP A 503 101.14 -59.01 -4.67
C ASP A 503 101.71 -59.77 -3.46
N ALA A 504 101.41 -59.33 -2.23
CA ALA A 504 101.84 -60.02 -1.01
C ALA A 504 101.25 -61.44 -0.91
N ALA A 505 99.94 -61.59 -1.15
CA ALA A 505 99.29 -62.90 -1.17
C ALA A 505 99.87 -63.80 -2.28
N TYR A 506 100.15 -63.23 -3.45
CA TYR A 506 100.76 -63.94 -4.57
C TYR A 506 102.16 -64.47 -4.22
N ASN A 507 103.01 -63.63 -3.63
CA ASN A 507 104.38 -63.99 -3.21
C ASN A 507 104.38 -65.04 -2.09
N ASN A 508 103.37 -65.02 -1.21
CA ASN A 508 103.14 -66.04 -0.19
C ASN A 508 102.50 -67.33 -0.75
N LYS A 509 102.26 -67.40 -2.07
CA LYS A 509 101.61 -68.52 -2.77
C LYS A 509 100.16 -68.77 -2.35
N GLU A 510 99.50 -67.77 -1.78
CA GLU A 510 98.08 -67.75 -1.43
C GLU A 510 97.24 -67.33 -2.65
N TYR A 511 97.27 -68.15 -3.70
CA TYR A 511 96.79 -67.79 -5.04
C TYR A 511 95.29 -67.42 -5.12
N ASP A 512 94.40 -68.12 -4.41
CA ASP A 512 92.97 -67.80 -4.41
C ASP A 512 92.69 -66.41 -3.81
N LYS A 513 93.37 -66.07 -2.71
CA LYS A 513 93.26 -64.74 -2.10
C LYS A 513 93.88 -63.66 -2.98
N ALA A 514 95.03 -63.95 -3.60
CA ALA A 514 95.66 -63.04 -4.55
C ALA A 514 94.72 -62.72 -5.72
N LYS A 515 94.04 -63.73 -6.27
CA LYS A 515 93.05 -63.57 -7.36
C LYS A 515 91.92 -62.62 -6.97
N THR A 516 91.33 -62.79 -5.78
CA THR A 516 90.28 -61.87 -5.29
C THR A 516 90.77 -60.44 -5.15
N TYR A 517 91.96 -60.22 -4.58
CA TYR A 517 92.50 -58.86 -4.46
C TYR A 517 92.83 -58.21 -5.82
N TYR A 518 93.34 -58.97 -6.79
CA TYR A 518 93.53 -58.46 -8.15
C TYR A 518 92.21 -58.20 -8.87
N GLN A 519 91.15 -58.97 -8.61
CA GLN A 519 89.82 -58.70 -9.17
C GLN A 519 89.28 -57.36 -8.64
N ASN A 520 89.37 -57.13 -7.33
CA ASN A 520 88.99 -55.84 -6.74
C ASN A 520 89.81 -54.68 -7.33
N ALA A 521 91.12 -54.85 -7.52
CA ALA A 521 91.95 -53.84 -8.19
C ALA A 521 91.50 -53.61 -9.65
N SER A 522 91.14 -54.67 -10.39
CA SER A 522 90.63 -54.57 -11.76
C SER A 522 89.25 -53.90 -11.83
N GLU A 523 88.41 -54.02 -10.81
CA GLU A 523 87.12 -53.32 -10.73
C GLU A 523 87.30 -51.83 -10.42
N LEU A 524 88.25 -51.49 -9.54
CA LEU A 524 88.59 -50.10 -9.20
C LEU A 524 89.20 -49.34 -10.39
N LYS A 525 90.03 -49.99 -11.20
CA LYS A 525 90.61 -49.41 -12.43
C LYS A 525 90.52 -50.39 -13.61
N PRO A 526 89.38 -50.43 -14.32
CA PRO A 526 89.19 -51.38 -15.42
C PRO A 526 90.13 -51.21 -16.61
N SER A 527 90.77 -50.05 -16.77
CA SER A 527 91.73 -49.77 -17.84
C SER A 527 93.13 -50.37 -17.58
N GLU A 528 93.45 -50.73 -16.34
CA GLU A 528 94.77 -51.24 -15.98
C GLU A 528 94.95 -52.71 -16.40
N SER A 529 96.09 -53.02 -17.02
CA SER A 529 96.38 -54.37 -17.53
C SER A 529 97.05 -55.28 -16.49
N TYR A 530 97.75 -54.71 -15.51
CA TYR A 530 98.54 -55.46 -14.53
C TYR A 530 97.70 -56.44 -13.68
N PRO A 531 96.59 -56.03 -13.03
CA PRO A 531 95.76 -56.97 -12.27
C PRO A 531 95.20 -58.10 -13.15
N LYS A 532 94.78 -57.78 -14.38
CA LYS A 532 94.22 -58.75 -15.34
C LYS A 532 95.25 -59.81 -15.72
N ASN A 533 96.47 -59.39 -16.03
CA ASN A 533 97.56 -60.29 -16.37
C ASN A 533 97.92 -61.20 -15.19
N LYS A 534 97.94 -60.67 -13.96
CA LYS A 534 98.19 -61.46 -12.75
C LYS A 534 97.09 -62.47 -12.46
N ILE A 535 95.83 -62.11 -12.67
CA ILE A 535 94.71 -63.07 -12.57
C ILE A 535 94.89 -64.22 -13.56
N LEU A 536 95.28 -63.94 -14.82
CA LEU A 536 95.54 -64.97 -15.82
C LEU A 536 96.72 -65.88 -15.44
N GLU A 537 97.80 -65.31 -14.91
CA GLU A 537 98.96 -66.05 -14.39
C GLU A 537 98.56 -66.95 -13.21
N ILE A 538 97.83 -66.42 -12.24
CA ILE A 538 97.31 -67.17 -11.09
C ILE A 538 96.41 -68.32 -11.56
N ASN A 539 95.51 -68.09 -12.51
CA ASN A 539 94.63 -69.14 -13.03
C ASN A 539 95.45 -70.31 -13.61
N LYS A 540 96.51 -70.01 -14.36
CA LYS A 540 97.43 -71.05 -14.87
C LYS A 540 98.17 -71.78 -13.74
N LEU A 541 98.61 -71.06 -12.70
CA LEU A 541 99.30 -71.67 -11.56
C LEU A 541 98.37 -72.56 -10.71
N LEU A 542 97.12 -72.13 -10.53
CA LEU A 542 96.10 -72.93 -9.85
C LEU A 542 95.79 -74.21 -10.66
N GLU A 543 95.68 -74.10 -12.00
CA GLU A 543 95.50 -75.24 -12.90
C GLU A 543 96.71 -76.21 -12.85
N ILE A 544 97.95 -75.70 -12.88
CA ILE A 544 99.16 -76.52 -12.74
C ILE A 544 99.21 -77.20 -11.36
N LYS A 545 98.87 -76.51 -10.27
CA LYS A 545 98.82 -77.09 -8.92
C LYS A 545 97.78 -78.21 -8.85
N GLU A 546 96.63 -78.06 -9.51
CA GLU A 546 95.63 -79.11 -9.65
C GLU A 546 96.15 -80.31 -10.45
N ILE A 547 96.93 -80.09 -11.51
CA ILE A 547 97.60 -81.12 -12.32
C ILE A 547 98.78 -81.77 -11.58
N GLU A 548 99.49 -81.07 -10.70
CA GLU A 548 100.66 -81.60 -9.98
C GLU A 548 100.25 -82.45 -8.77
N ILE A 549 99.16 -82.06 -8.09
CA ILE A 549 98.42 -82.96 -7.16
C ILE A 549 97.96 -84.23 -7.90
N ALA A 550 97.75 -84.17 -9.21
CA ALA A 550 97.41 -85.33 -10.03
C ALA A 550 98.56 -86.30 -10.32
N LYS A 551 99.83 -85.89 -10.12
CA LYS A 551 101.02 -86.70 -10.47
C LYS A 551 101.68 -87.43 -9.30
N THR A 552 101.28 -87.21 -8.04
CA THR A 552 101.88 -87.84 -6.84
C THR A 552 101.61 -89.35 -6.66
N ASN A 553 101.23 -90.08 -7.72
CA ASN A 553 100.89 -91.52 -7.70
C ASN A 553 99.88 -91.96 -6.63
N ASP A 554 99.13 -91.02 -6.03
CA ASP A 554 97.89 -91.32 -5.31
C ASP A 554 96.72 -91.31 -6.31
N LEU A 555 96.78 -92.26 -7.26
CA LEU A 555 95.66 -92.57 -8.15
C LEU A 555 94.32 -92.69 -7.37
N PRO A 556 94.29 -93.28 -6.15
CA PRO A 556 93.05 -93.36 -5.37
C PRO A 556 92.41 -92.01 -5.01
N ASN A 557 93.17 -90.97 -4.63
CA ASN A 557 92.57 -89.65 -4.33
C ASN A 557 92.22 -88.84 -5.58
N LEU A 558 92.90 -89.08 -6.71
CA LEU A 558 92.55 -88.45 -7.98
C LEU A 558 91.21 -88.98 -8.53
N PHE A 559 91.00 -90.30 -8.42
CA PHE A 559 89.72 -90.96 -8.72
C PHE A 559 88.56 -90.38 -7.91
N LYS A 560 88.80 -89.90 -6.68
CA LYS A 560 87.78 -89.35 -5.80
C LYS A 560 87.33 -87.92 -6.16
N LYS A 561 88.15 -87.18 -6.92
CA LYS A 561 87.83 -85.81 -7.39
C LYS A 561 87.29 -85.76 -8.83
N CYS A 562 87.58 -86.75 -9.66
CA CYS A 562 87.00 -86.84 -11.00
C CYS A 562 85.54 -87.31 -10.92
N LYS A 563 84.58 -86.37 -10.97
CA LYS A 563 83.20 -86.72 -11.28
C LYS A 563 83.09 -87.10 -12.77
N ASN A 564 82.89 -88.41 -12.99
CA ASN A 564 82.49 -89.07 -14.24
C ASN A 564 83.57 -89.31 -15.31
N ALA A 565 84.46 -90.30 -15.08
CA ALA A 565 85.16 -90.97 -16.17
C ALA A 565 84.68 -92.42 -16.28
N VAL A 566 84.19 -92.81 -17.46
CA VAL A 566 83.75 -94.18 -17.80
C VAL A 566 84.91 -94.91 -18.47
N PHE A 567 85.23 -96.12 -17.99
CA PHE A 567 86.24 -96.99 -18.59
C PHE A 567 85.58 -97.96 -19.60
N TYR A 568 86.17 -98.14 -20.78
CA TYR A 568 85.79 -99.20 -21.72
C TYR A 568 86.94 -100.20 -21.86
N VAL A 569 86.63 -101.49 -21.71
CA VAL A 569 87.54 -102.61 -21.98
C VAL A 569 87.13 -103.19 -23.34
N LEU A 570 88.04 -103.23 -24.31
CA LEU A 570 87.79 -103.83 -25.61
C LEU A 570 88.21 -105.31 -25.59
N THR A 571 87.24 -106.21 -25.73
CA THR A 571 87.47 -107.58 -26.17
C THR A 571 87.01 -107.69 -27.63
N SER A 572 87.76 -108.40 -28.45
CA SER A 572 87.46 -108.63 -29.87
C SER A 572 86.04 -109.16 -30.08
N ASP A 573 85.14 -108.28 -30.54
CA ASP A 573 84.23 -108.47 -31.68
C ASP A 573 83.28 -107.25 -31.77
N ASN A 574 83.44 -106.46 -32.84
CA ASN A 574 82.58 -105.36 -33.33
C ASN A 574 81.69 -104.61 -32.32
N ILE A 575 82.16 -103.46 -31.79
CA ILE A 575 81.28 -102.42 -31.20
C ILE A 575 81.75 -101.02 -31.63
N ASN A 576 80.80 -100.23 -32.13
CA ASN A 576 80.94 -98.83 -32.54
C ASN A 576 80.90 -97.94 -31.28
N ILE A 577 82.03 -97.33 -30.89
CA ILE A 577 82.13 -96.50 -29.68
C ILE A 577 82.07 -95.02 -30.04
N SER A 578 81.20 -94.27 -29.36
CA SER A 578 81.00 -92.84 -29.54
C SER A 578 82.11 -92.02 -28.86
N GLN A 579 82.41 -90.87 -29.46
CA GLN A 579 83.55 -90.00 -29.17
C GLN A 579 83.66 -89.55 -27.70
N GLY A 580 84.87 -89.68 -27.14
CA GLY A 580 85.28 -89.18 -25.83
C GLY A 580 86.81 -89.32 -25.61
N SER A 581 87.37 -88.54 -24.69
CA SER A 581 88.81 -88.54 -24.37
C SER A 581 89.17 -89.69 -23.42
N GLY A 582 90.24 -90.44 -23.70
CA GLY A 582 90.62 -91.60 -22.89
C GLY A 582 92.03 -92.15 -23.15
N PHE A 583 92.47 -93.05 -22.27
CA PHE A 583 93.74 -93.78 -22.36
C PHE A 583 93.50 -95.21 -22.89
N PHE A 584 94.36 -95.70 -23.78
CA PHE A 584 94.35 -97.11 -24.20
C PHE A 584 95.37 -97.91 -23.41
N ILE A 585 94.99 -99.12 -22.97
CA ILE A 585 95.86 -100.09 -22.27
C ILE A 585 95.76 -101.45 -22.97
N ASP A 586 96.89 -102.14 -23.13
CA ASP A 586 96.93 -103.47 -23.73
C ASP A 586 96.53 -104.59 -22.74
N GLU A 587 96.47 -105.83 -23.23
CA GLU A 587 96.10 -107.03 -22.46
C GLU A 587 97.02 -107.31 -21.25
N LYS A 588 98.15 -106.60 -21.13
CA LYS A 588 99.09 -106.67 -20.01
C LYS A 588 99.03 -105.43 -19.10
N GLY A 589 98.11 -104.50 -19.35
CA GLY A 589 97.90 -103.30 -18.54
C GLY A 589 98.87 -102.16 -18.84
N THR A 590 99.56 -102.17 -19.99
CA THR A 590 100.50 -101.10 -20.36
C THR A 590 99.81 -100.06 -21.22
N ALA A 591 99.94 -98.78 -20.88
CA ALA A 591 99.28 -97.71 -21.62
C ALA A 591 99.96 -97.47 -22.97
N ILE A 592 99.18 -97.51 -24.06
CA ILE A 592 99.68 -97.49 -25.45
C ILE A 592 99.38 -96.18 -26.18
N GLY A 593 98.62 -95.26 -25.59
CA GLY A 593 98.38 -93.94 -26.18
C GLY A 593 97.34 -93.09 -25.46
N ILE A 594 97.37 -91.79 -25.72
CA ILE A 594 96.44 -90.78 -25.18
C ILE A 594 95.67 -90.18 -26.36
N LEU A 595 94.34 -90.22 -26.31
CA LEU A 595 93.50 -89.49 -27.26
C LEU A 595 93.15 -88.12 -26.67
N ASN A 596 93.86 -87.08 -27.08
CA ASN A 596 93.49 -85.69 -26.79
C ASN A 596 92.68 -85.12 -27.96
N GLN A 597 91.39 -84.90 -27.75
CA GLN A 597 90.65 -83.86 -28.46
C GLN A 597 89.83 -83.07 -27.44
N LEU A 598 90.36 -81.92 -27.05
CA LEU A 598 89.83 -80.61 -27.45
C LEU A 598 90.99 -79.62 -27.51
#